data_AF-A0A1E3XA51-F1
#
_entry.id   AF-A0A1E3XA51-F1
#
_cell.length_a   1.000
_cell.length_b   1.000
_cell.length_c   1.000
_cell.angle_alpha   90.00
_cell.angle_beta   90.00
_cell.angle_gamma   90.00
#
_symmetry.space_group_name_H-M   'P 1'
#
loop_
_entity.id
_entity.type
_entity.pdbx_description
1 polymer ?
#
loop_
_entity_poly.entity_id
_entity_poly.type
_entity_poly.pdbx_seq_one_letter_code
_entity_poly.pdbx_strand_id
1 'polypeptide(L)'
;MHPALQASRDIRNRQNLSKTFMLSKIYFETGDLENAKKGYNALLKNPVFSNLGNLYFVTLSDLGTLSLKEGDTNKAIQLLKQSVEVIESQRSTINTEASRIGFVGDKQPIYQRLVDVLFKEGSFAEAFEYVERSKARALVDMLASKDSFTGGDRGNSTEQATLLNELEKLELKKLINSGNIYRSAPRKSEG
;
A
#
# COMPACT_ATOMS: atom_id res chain seq x y z
N MET A 1 -5.77 -34.15 21.42
CA MET A 1 -6.66 -33.59 20.37
C MET A 1 -6.16 -34.09 19.02
N HIS A 2 -7.02 -34.71 18.20
CA HIS A 2 -6.61 -35.22 16.89
C HIS A 2 -6.25 -34.08 15.92
N PRO A 3 -5.15 -34.19 15.13
CA PRO A 3 -4.68 -33.16 14.19
C PRO A 3 -5.76 -32.68 13.18
N ALA A 4 -6.66 -33.57 12.76
CA ALA A 4 -7.73 -33.26 11.81
C ALA A 4 -8.78 -32.26 12.35
N LEU A 5 -9.08 -32.30 13.66
CA LEU A 5 -10.04 -31.37 14.29
C LEU A 5 -9.44 -29.97 14.43
N GLN A 6 -8.14 -29.88 14.69
CA GLN A 6 -7.42 -28.61 14.76
C GLN A 6 -7.34 -27.94 13.39
N ALA A 7 -6.97 -28.70 12.34
CA ALA A 7 -6.95 -28.20 10.97
C ALA A 7 -8.34 -27.68 10.51
N SER A 8 -9.42 -28.42 10.81
CA SER A 8 -10.79 -27.99 10.48
C SER A 8 -11.19 -26.69 11.21
N ARG A 9 -10.80 -26.55 12.48
CA ARG A 9 -11.03 -25.32 13.27
C ARG A 9 -10.26 -24.13 12.70
N ASP A 10 -9.02 -24.32 12.29
CA ASP A 10 -8.19 -23.27 11.71
C ASP A 10 -8.70 -22.81 10.33
N ILE A 11 -9.19 -23.74 9.51
CA ILE A 11 -9.84 -23.43 8.23
C ILE A 11 -11.10 -22.60 8.47
N ARG A 12 -11.96 -23.04 9.40
CA ARG A 12 -13.21 -22.31 9.73
C ARG A 12 -12.92 -20.92 10.29
N ASN A 13 -11.89 -20.78 11.12
CA ASN A 13 -11.47 -19.49 11.67
C ASN A 13 -10.99 -18.54 10.55
N ARG A 14 -10.13 -19.01 9.63
CA ARG A 14 -9.69 -18.22 8.48
C ARG A 14 -10.83 -17.81 7.56
N GLN A 15 -11.77 -18.71 7.27
CA GLN A 15 -12.95 -18.40 6.47
C GLN A 15 -13.83 -17.32 7.12
N ASN A 16 -14.00 -17.37 8.45
CA ASN A 16 -14.74 -16.34 9.17
C ASN A 16 -14.05 -14.98 9.09
N LEU A 17 -12.71 -14.93 9.23
CA LEU A 17 -11.94 -13.69 9.06
C LEU A 17 -12.10 -13.10 7.66
N SER A 18 -12.01 -13.92 6.61
CA SER A 18 -12.20 -13.46 5.23
C SER A 18 -13.62 -12.92 4.98
N LYS A 19 -14.65 -13.57 5.54
CA LYS A 19 -16.04 -13.09 5.45
C LYS A 19 -16.23 -11.76 6.15
N THR A 20 -15.71 -11.62 7.37
CA THR A 20 -15.78 -10.36 8.12
C THR A 20 -15.05 -9.24 7.39
N PHE A 21 -13.88 -9.52 6.80
CA PHE A 21 -13.17 -8.57 5.95
C PHE A 21 -13.99 -8.14 4.74
N MET A 22 -14.53 -9.09 3.96
CA MET A 22 -15.36 -8.79 2.80
C MET A 22 -16.56 -7.91 3.16
N LEU A 23 -17.27 -8.24 4.23
CA LEU A 23 -18.41 -7.46 4.68
C LEU A 23 -18.00 -6.04 5.13
N SER A 24 -16.91 -5.93 5.88
CA SER A 24 -16.37 -4.63 6.32
C SER A 24 -15.95 -3.77 5.13
N LYS A 25 -15.35 -4.39 4.10
CA LYS A 25 -14.97 -3.74 2.85
C LYS A 25 -16.19 -3.25 2.09
N ILE A 26 -17.24 -4.06 2.00
CA ILE A 26 -18.51 -3.62 1.38
C ILE A 26 -19.05 -2.39 2.11
N TYR A 27 -19.16 -2.43 3.45
CA TYR A 27 -19.60 -1.26 4.22
C TYR A 27 -18.74 -0.02 3.97
N PHE A 28 -17.42 -0.20 3.88
CA PHE A 28 -16.49 0.91 3.60
C PHE A 28 -16.74 1.53 2.22
N GLU A 29 -16.87 0.69 1.19
CA GLU A 29 -17.10 1.14 -0.19
C GLU A 29 -18.51 1.72 -0.40
N THR A 30 -19.52 1.24 0.35
CA THR A 30 -20.89 1.80 0.32
C THR A 30 -21.08 3.02 1.21
N GLY A 31 -20.04 3.46 1.92
CA GLY A 31 -20.07 4.66 2.76
C GLY A 31 -20.63 4.46 4.18
N ASP A 32 -20.93 3.22 4.58
CA ASP A 32 -21.29 2.90 5.96
C ASP A 32 -20.02 2.78 6.82
N LEU A 33 -19.44 3.93 7.12
CA LEU A 33 -18.14 4.03 7.79
C LEU A 33 -18.15 3.48 9.21
N GLU A 34 -19.30 3.53 9.89
CA GLU A 34 -19.44 3.03 11.26
C GLU A 34 -19.36 1.49 11.29
N ASN A 35 -20.12 0.81 10.43
CA ASN A 35 -20.09 -0.66 10.37
C ASN A 35 -18.77 -1.16 9.77
N ALA A 36 -18.19 -0.44 8.82
CA ALA A 36 -16.84 -0.72 8.31
C ALA A 36 -15.81 -0.69 9.45
N LYS A 37 -15.78 0.39 10.23
CA LYS A 37 -14.84 0.56 11.35
C LYS A 37 -15.04 -0.51 12.42
N LYS A 38 -16.28 -0.85 12.77
CA LYS A 38 -16.60 -1.94 13.71
C LYS A 38 -16.04 -3.28 13.22
N GLY A 39 -16.29 -3.63 11.97
CA GLY A 39 -15.84 -4.89 11.38
C GLY A 39 -14.31 -4.98 11.28
N TYR A 40 -13.65 -3.91 10.84
CA TYR A 40 -12.19 -3.84 10.82
C TYR A 40 -11.57 -3.95 12.21
N ASN A 41 -12.09 -3.26 13.21
CA ASN A 41 -11.62 -3.38 14.59
C ASN A 41 -11.83 -4.80 15.16
N ALA A 42 -12.90 -5.49 14.76
CA ALA A 42 -13.13 -6.88 15.16
C ALA A 42 -12.08 -7.83 14.53
N LEU A 43 -11.64 -7.58 13.30
CA LEU A 43 -10.55 -8.32 12.66
C LEU A 43 -9.22 -8.11 13.39
N LEU A 44 -8.89 -6.86 13.72
CA LEU A 44 -7.63 -6.51 14.40
C LEU A 44 -7.53 -7.11 15.83
N LYS A 45 -8.66 -7.44 16.47
CA LYS A 45 -8.67 -8.15 17.76
C LYS A 45 -8.23 -9.61 17.66
N ASN A 46 -8.24 -10.21 16.48
CA ASN A 46 -7.83 -11.59 16.28
C ASN A 46 -6.32 -11.66 15.97
N PRO A 47 -5.48 -12.26 16.84
CA PRO A 47 -4.03 -12.30 16.62
C PRO A 47 -3.59 -13.04 15.35
N VAL A 48 -4.43 -13.92 14.80
CA VAL A 48 -4.12 -14.65 13.57
C VAL A 48 -4.31 -13.75 12.34
N PHE A 49 -5.07 -12.66 12.45
CA PHE A 49 -5.39 -11.80 11.32
C PHE A 49 -4.16 -11.06 10.77
N SER A 50 -3.18 -10.71 11.61
CA SER A 50 -1.92 -10.10 11.18
C SER A 50 -1.11 -11.00 10.23
N ASN A 51 -1.31 -12.32 10.30
CA ASN A 51 -0.65 -13.28 9.41
C ASN A 51 -1.33 -13.35 8.03
N LEU A 52 -2.52 -12.77 7.87
CA LEU A 52 -3.25 -12.70 6.61
C LEU A 52 -2.85 -11.42 5.85
N GLY A 53 -1.56 -11.27 5.56
CA GLY A 53 -0.99 -9.93 5.32
C GLY A 53 -1.66 -9.10 4.22
N ASN A 54 -2.20 -9.67 3.14
CA ASN A 54 -3.00 -8.92 2.16
C ASN A 54 -4.24 -8.27 2.79
N LEU A 55 -5.04 -9.06 3.50
CA LEU A 55 -6.22 -8.56 4.19
C LEU A 55 -5.82 -7.58 5.30
N TYR A 56 -4.70 -7.85 5.97
CA TYR A 56 -4.22 -7.04 7.08
C TYR A 56 -3.78 -5.64 6.64
N PHE A 57 -2.89 -5.50 5.66
CA PHE A 57 -2.44 -4.16 5.23
C PHE A 57 -3.57 -3.36 4.57
N VAL A 58 -4.51 -4.01 3.87
CA VAL A 58 -5.70 -3.32 3.33
C VAL A 58 -6.57 -2.79 4.46
N THR A 59 -6.81 -3.61 5.49
CA THR A 59 -7.57 -3.20 6.68
C THR A 59 -6.93 -1.99 7.37
N LEU A 60 -5.59 -2.00 7.52
CA LEU A 60 -4.85 -0.86 8.08
C LEU A 60 -4.99 0.40 7.21
N SER A 61 -4.89 0.29 5.89
CA SER A 61 -5.03 1.43 4.97
C SER A 61 -6.44 2.02 4.96
N ASP A 62 -7.46 1.17 5.00
CA ASP A 62 -8.87 1.59 5.05
C ASP A 62 -9.18 2.25 6.40
N LEU A 63 -8.70 1.70 7.52
CA LEU A 63 -8.78 2.36 8.83
C LEU A 63 -8.04 3.70 8.85
N GLY A 64 -6.89 3.81 8.19
CA GLY A 64 -6.19 5.09 8.03
C GLY A 64 -7.07 6.12 7.33
N THR A 65 -7.80 5.71 6.30
CA THR A 65 -8.75 6.59 5.60
C THR A 65 -9.95 6.97 6.44
N LEU A 66 -10.47 6.04 7.24
CA LEU A 66 -11.52 6.33 8.22
C LEU A 66 -11.02 7.37 9.23
N SER A 67 -9.79 7.23 9.75
CA SER A 67 -9.21 8.21 10.67
C SER A 67 -9.03 9.59 10.05
N LEU A 68 -8.66 9.70 8.77
CA LEU A 68 -8.66 10.99 8.06
C LEU A 68 -10.06 11.62 7.99
N LYS A 69 -11.08 10.83 7.70
CA LYS A 69 -12.48 11.30 7.65
C LYS A 69 -12.99 11.75 9.02
N GLU A 70 -12.44 11.19 10.10
CA GLU A 70 -12.74 11.55 11.49
C GLU A 70 -11.89 12.74 11.99
N GLY A 71 -10.96 13.26 11.18
CA GLY A 71 -10.05 14.35 11.57
C GLY A 71 -8.86 13.93 12.41
N ASP A 72 -8.65 12.62 12.64
CA ASP A 72 -7.50 12.09 13.38
C ASP A 72 -6.36 11.77 12.41
N THR A 73 -5.71 12.83 11.92
CA THR A 73 -4.62 12.70 10.94
C THR A 73 -3.42 11.92 11.49
N ASN A 74 -3.10 12.09 12.77
CA ASN A 74 -1.97 11.39 13.40
C ASN A 74 -2.17 9.88 13.38
N LYS A 75 -3.36 9.42 13.77
CA LYS A 75 -3.70 7.99 13.71
C LYS A 75 -3.73 7.48 12.28
N ALA A 76 -4.21 8.27 11.33
CA ALA A 76 -4.18 7.90 9.92
C ALA A 76 -2.76 7.65 9.42
N ILE A 77 -1.82 8.54 9.73
CA ILE A 77 -0.40 8.37 9.39
C ILE A 77 0.16 7.09 10.01
N GLN A 78 -0.10 6.85 11.30
CA GLN A 78 0.37 5.63 11.98
C GLN A 78 -0.13 4.35 11.29
N LEU A 79 -1.43 4.28 10.98
CA LEU A 79 -2.04 3.13 10.32
C LEU A 79 -1.51 2.91 8.90
N LEU A 80 -1.30 4.00 8.14
CA LEU A 80 -0.73 3.93 6.79
C LEU A 80 0.74 3.49 6.82
N LYS A 81 1.54 3.95 7.78
CA LYS A 81 2.93 3.48 7.97
C LYS A 81 2.97 1.99 8.30
N GLN A 82 2.14 1.53 9.23
CA GLN A 82 2.02 0.10 9.55
C GLN A 82 1.60 -0.73 8.33
N SER A 83 0.68 -0.21 7.51
CA SER A 83 0.28 -0.86 6.26
C SER A 83 1.47 -1.02 5.30
N VAL A 84 2.27 0.03 5.12
CA VAL A 84 3.51 0.00 4.31
C VAL A 84 4.52 -0.99 4.87
N GLU A 85 4.74 -1.03 6.19
CA GLU A 85 5.67 -1.98 6.82
C GLU A 85 5.28 -3.43 6.56
N VAL A 86 3.98 -3.76 6.64
CA VAL A 86 3.48 -5.10 6.31
C VAL A 86 3.73 -5.44 4.85
N ILE A 87 3.50 -4.49 3.92
CA ILE A 87 3.78 -4.68 2.49
C ILE A 87 5.26 -4.98 2.25
N GLU A 88 6.15 -4.20 2.87
CA GLU A 88 7.61 -4.38 2.76
C GLU A 88 8.05 -5.73 3.37
N SER A 89 7.50 -6.11 4.52
CA SER A 89 7.77 -7.40 5.16
C SER A 89 7.28 -8.58 4.32
N GLN A 90 6.13 -8.47 3.67
CA GLN A 90 5.68 -9.51 2.75
C GLN A 90 6.57 -9.58 1.52
N ARG A 91 6.95 -8.44 0.95
CA ARG A 91 7.85 -8.37 -0.22
C ARG A 91 9.18 -9.06 0.04
N SER A 92 9.76 -8.91 1.22
CA SER A 92 11.05 -9.55 1.56
C SER A 92 10.97 -11.09 1.64
N THR A 93 9.77 -11.67 1.77
CA THR A 93 9.55 -13.13 1.81
C THR A 93 9.29 -13.76 0.44
N ILE A 94 9.12 -12.95 -0.62
CA ILE A 94 8.81 -13.46 -1.97
C ILE A 94 10.10 -13.79 -2.71
N ASN A 95 10.47 -15.08 -2.68
CA ASN A 95 11.72 -15.60 -3.22
C ASN A 95 11.73 -15.85 -4.75
N THR A 96 10.59 -15.71 -5.45
CA THR A 96 10.52 -15.90 -6.91
C THR A 96 10.19 -14.60 -7.63
N GLU A 97 10.96 -14.30 -8.68
CA GLU A 97 10.91 -13.03 -9.43
C GLU A 97 9.54 -12.75 -10.06
N ALA A 98 8.89 -13.77 -10.63
CA ALA A 98 7.55 -13.67 -11.21
C ALA A 98 6.45 -13.31 -10.18
N SER A 99 6.62 -13.71 -8.92
CA SER A 99 5.66 -13.40 -7.85
C SER A 99 5.82 -11.98 -7.29
N ARG A 100 6.98 -11.33 -7.49
CA ARG A 100 7.21 -9.93 -7.08
C ARG A 100 6.53 -8.94 -8.04
N ILE A 101 6.52 -9.21 -9.35
CA ILE A 101 5.94 -8.32 -10.36
C ILE A 101 4.44 -8.11 -10.16
N GLY A 102 3.69 -9.19 -9.88
CA GLY A 102 2.26 -9.12 -9.58
C GLY A 102 1.93 -8.53 -8.20
N PHE A 103 2.92 -8.42 -7.31
CA PHE A 103 2.72 -7.94 -5.93
C PHE A 103 2.72 -6.40 -5.83
N VAL A 104 3.42 -5.69 -6.73
CA VAL A 104 3.74 -4.25 -6.58
C VAL A 104 2.62 -3.32 -7.05
N GLY A 105 2.01 -3.60 -8.20
CA GLY A 105 1.01 -2.70 -8.82
C GLY A 105 -0.19 -2.42 -7.91
N ASP A 106 -0.64 -3.44 -7.19
CA ASP A 106 -1.81 -3.35 -6.30
C ASP A 106 -1.56 -2.53 -5.01
N LYS A 107 -0.32 -2.13 -4.72
CA LYS A 107 0.08 -1.56 -3.42
C LYS A 107 0.50 -0.10 -3.49
N GLN A 108 0.83 0.40 -4.69
CA GLN A 108 1.13 1.82 -4.95
C GLN A 108 0.11 2.81 -4.34
N PRO A 109 -1.22 2.55 -4.38
CA PRO A 109 -2.20 3.46 -3.79
C PRO A 109 -2.00 3.73 -2.28
N ILE A 110 -1.41 2.77 -1.54
CA ILE A 110 -1.19 2.90 -0.10
C ILE A 110 0.00 3.83 0.18
N TYR A 111 1.09 3.71 -0.59
CA TYR A 111 2.22 4.65 -0.53
C TYR A 111 1.77 6.06 -0.91
N GLN A 112 1.01 6.21 -2.01
CA GLN A 112 0.53 7.51 -2.45
C GLN A 112 -0.34 8.18 -1.37
N ARG A 113 -1.24 7.42 -0.74
CA ARG A 113 -2.09 7.94 0.33
C ARG A 113 -1.27 8.42 1.53
N LEU A 114 -0.23 7.68 1.94
CA LEU A 114 0.66 8.10 3.01
C LEU A 114 1.41 9.40 2.65
N VAL A 115 1.97 9.46 1.44
CA VAL A 115 2.67 10.65 0.93
C VAL A 115 1.75 11.86 0.89
N ASP A 116 0.53 11.71 0.39
CA ASP A 116 -0.46 12.80 0.32
C ASP A 116 -0.79 13.37 1.70
N VAL A 117 -0.95 12.49 2.70
CA VAL A 117 -1.24 12.92 4.07
C VAL A 117 -0.04 13.62 4.68
N LEU A 118 1.16 13.05 4.57
CA LEU A 118 2.39 13.66 5.09
C LEU A 118 2.67 15.02 4.43
N PHE A 119 2.43 15.14 3.13
CA PHE A 119 2.60 16.38 2.40
C PHE A 119 1.61 17.46 2.88
N LYS A 120 0.34 17.10 3.10
CA LYS A 120 -0.68 18.02 3.64
C LYS A 120 -0.34 18.51 5.05
N GLU A 121 0.22 17.65 5.89
CA GLU A 121 0.68 18.00 7.24
C GLU A 121 2.02 18.77 7.24
N GLY A 122 2.59 19.09 6.06
CA GLY A 122 3.88 19.78 5.95
C GLY A 122 5.11 18.93 6.30
N SER A 123 4.94 17.62 6.48
CA SER A 123 6.00 16.65 6.77
C SER A 123 6.75 16.25 5.50
N PHE A 124 7.30 17.22 4.77
CA PHE A 124 7.84 17.03 3.43
C PHE A 124 9.03 16.07 3.34
N ALA A 125 9.93 16.10 4.33
CA ALA A 125 11.09 15.21 4.35
C ALA A 125 10.66 13.74 4.44
N GLU A 126 9.69 13.44 5.30
CA GLU A 126 9.15 12.08 5.45
C GLU A 126 8.33 11.67 4.22
N ALA A 127 7.52 12.57 3.67
CA ALA A 127 6.81 12.32 2.42
C ALA A 127 7.77 11.95 1.28
N PHE A 128 8.88 12.69 1.14
CA PHE A 128 9.92 12.41 0.16
C PHE A 128 10.57 11.05 0.38
N GLU A 129 10.86 10.67 1.63
CA GLU A 129 11.40 9.35 1.95
C GLU A 129 10.50 8.21 1.45
N TYR A 130 9.19 8.29 1.66
CA TYR A 130 8.24 7.27 1.19
C TYR A 130 8.10 7.25 -0.33
N VAL A 131 8.22 8.39 -1.01
CA VAL A 131 8.29 8.45 -2.48
C VAL A 131 9.52 7.71 -3.00
N GLU A 132 10.69 8.04 -2.48
CA GLU A 132 11.96 7.42 -2.89
C GLU A 132 11.97 5.92 -2.59
N ARG A 133 11.42 5.52 -1.44
CA ARG A 133 11.26 4.11 -1.09
C ARG A 133 10.38 3.37 -2.08
N SER A 134 9.21 3.92 -2.44
CA SER A 134 8.29 3.32 -3.42
C SER A 134 8.96 3.15 -4.79
N LYS A 135 9.64 4.20 -5.28
CA LYS A 135 10.38 4.15 -6.55
C LYS A 135 11.49 3.11 -6.55
N ALA A 136 12.29 3.06 -5.48
CA ALA A 136 13.35 2.07 -5.34
C ALA A 136 12.79 0.64 -5.39
N ARG A 137 11.59 0.40 -4.85
CA ARG A 137 10.95 -0.93 -4.95
C ARG A 137 10.51 -1.24 -6.37
N ALA A 138 9.80 -0.33 -7.03
CA ALA A 138 9.41 -0.50 -8.41
C ALA A 138 10.61 -0.79 -9.33
N LEU A 139 11.72 -0.08 -9.14
CA LEU A 139 12.96 -0.29 -9.90
C LEU A 139 13.58 -1.66 -9.63
N VAL A 140 13.73 -2.05 -8.35
CA VAL A 140 14.27 -3.37 -7.99
C VAL A 140 13.40 -4.50 -8.56
N ASP A 141 12.08 -4.35 -8.53
CA ASP A 141 11.17 -5.36 -9.05
C ASP A 141 11.20 -5.43 -10.58
N MET A 142 11.37 -4.30 -11.28
CA MET A 142 11.62 -4.27 -12.72
C MET A 142 12.95 -4.96 -13.08
N LEU A 143 14.04 -4.70 -12.36
CA LEU A 143 15.33 -5.34 -12.63
C LEU A 143 15.28 -6.86 -12.41
N ALA A 144 14.71 -7.29 -11.28
CA ALA A 144 14.56 -8.70 -10.95
C ALA A 144 13.65 -9.44 -11.95
N SER A 145 12.67 -8.77 -12.55
CA SER A 145 11.82 -9.37 -13.57
C SER A 145 12.55 -9.76 -14.86
N LYS A 146 13.73 -9.17 -15.12
CA LYS A 146 14.42 -9.28 -16.40
C LYS A 146 15.58 -10.28 -16.36
N ASP A 147 16.21 -10.50 -15.21
CA ASP A 147 17.20 -11.56 -15.03
C ASP A 147 16.61 -12.96 -15.30
N SER A 148 15.30 -13.14 -15.07
CA SER A 148 14.56 -14.35 -15.45
C SER A 148 14.31 -14.50 -16.96
N PHE A 149 14.47 -13.42 -17.75
CA PHE A 149 14.28 -13.43 -19.22
C PHE A 149 15.60 -13.50 -20.01
N THR A 150 16.73 -13.13 -19.43
CA THR A 150 18.02 -13.13 -20.14
C THR A 150 18.81 -14.42 -19.92
N GLY A 151 18.26 -15.52 -20.41
CA GLY A 151 19.06 -16.58 -21.01
C GLY A 151 19.64 -16.08 -22.35
N GLY A 152 20.56 -15.11 -22.30
CA GLY A 152 21.28 -14.57 -23.46
C GLY A 152 20.71 -13.27 -24.02
N ASP A 153 21.25 -12.12 -23.58
CA ASP A 153 21.91 -11.14 -24.46
C ASP A 153 22.33 -9.92 -23.62
N ARG A 154 23.65 -9.74 -23.43
CA ARG A 154 24.25 -8.71 -22.56
C ARG A 154 24.42 -7.35 -23.28
N GLY A 155 23.48 -6.97 -24.15
CA GLY A 155 23.64 -5.83 -25.05
C GLY A 155 23.03 -4.50 -24.61
N ASN A 156 22.08 -4.48 -23.66
CA ASN A 156 21.08 -3.40 -23.67
C ASN A 156 21.13 -2.37 -22.50
N SER A 157 22.25 -2.21 -21.82
CA SER A 157 22.37 -1.36 -20.61
C SER A 157 22.16 0.16 -20.88
N THR A 158 22.57 0.64 -22.06
CA THR A 158 22.51 2.07 -22.40
C THR A 158 21.11 2.53 -22.84
N GLU A 159 20.37 1.68 -23.55
CA GLU A 159 18.97 1.92 -23.92
C GLU A 159 18.04 1.79 -22.69
N GLN A 160 18.42 0.96 -21.72
CA GLN A 160 17.74 0.84 -20.43
C GLN A 160 17.87 2.12 -19.58
N ALA A 161 19.08 2.66 -19.45
CA ALA A 161 19.31 3.89 -18.70
C ALA A 161 18.59 5.10 -19.32
N THR A 162 18.38 5.09 -20.63
CA THR A 162 17.68 6.18 -21.34
C THR A 162 16.17 6.09 -21.17
N LEU A 163 15.56 4.90 -21.30
CA LEU A 163 14.13 4.71 -21.00
C LEU A 163 13.79 5.02 -19.53
N LEU A 164 14.67 4.65 -18.59
CA LEU A 164 14.50 4.95 -17.16
C LEU A 164 14.52 6.46 -16.89
N ASN A 165 15.48 7.18 -17.49
CA ASN A 165 15.52 8.64 -17.42
C ASN A 165 14.27 9.28 -18.04
N GLU A 166 13.67 8.66 -19.05
CA GLU A 166 12.46 9.16 -19.71
C GLU A 166 11.20 8.94 -18.86
N LEU A 167 11.07 7.76 -18.23
CA LEU A 167 10.02 7.48 -17.24
C LEU A 167 10.10 8.41 -16.03
N GLU A 168 11.31 8.60 -15.48
CA GLU A 168 11.54 9.52 -14.36
C GLU A 168 11.14 10.95 -14.72
N LYS A 169 11.49 11.42 -15.92
CA LYS A 169 11.07 12.74 -16.43
C LYS A 169 9.56 12.85 -16.59
N LEU A 170 8.90 11.80 -17.08
CA LEU A 170 7.44 11.79 -17.27
C LEU A 170 6.68 11.81 -15.94
N GLU A 171 7.17 11.07 -14.94
CA GLU A 171 6.58 11.04 -13.60
C GLU A 171 6.85 12.33 -12.82
N LEU A 172 8.07 12.87 -12.89
CA LEU A 172 8.39 14.20 -12.35
C LEU A 172 7.50 15.27 -12.97
N LYS A 173 7.27 15.22 -14.28
CA LYS A 173 6.37 16.17 -14.96
C LYS A 173 4.93 16.02 -14.47
N LYS A 174 4.44 14.80 -14.23
CA LYS A 174 3.11 14.57 -13.62
C LYS A 174 3.02 15.08 -12.18
N LEU A 175 4.06 14.87 -11.37
CA LEU A 175 4.11 15.29 -9.97
C LEU A 175 4.20 16.83 -9.83
N ILE A 176 4.96 17.48 -10.72
CA ILE A 176 5.01 18.94 -10.84
C ILE A 176 3.65 19.47 -11.31
N ASN A 177 3.01 18.81 -12.27
CA ASN A 177 1.71 19.25 -12.76
C ASN A 177 0.60 19.08 -11.70
N SER A 178 0.60 17.97 -10.93
CA SER A 178 -0.31 17.80 -9.80
C SER A 178 -0.01 18.80 -8.68
N GLY A 179 1.26 19.04 -8.35
CA GLY A 179 1.68 20.09 -7.40
C GLY A 179 1.29 21.52 -7.83
N ASN A 180 1.31 21.81 -9.13
CA ASN A 180 0.88 23.10 -9.68
C ASN A 180 -0.65 23.29 -9.64
N ILE A 181 -1.42 22.21 -9.74
CA ILE A 181 -2.88 22.24 -9.51
C ILE A 181 -3.20 22.60 -8.04
N TYR A 182 -2.36 22.20 -7.08
CA TYR A 182 -2.54 22.58 -5.67
C TYR A 182 -2.00 23.97 -5.31
N ARG A 183 -1.01 24.50 -6.05
CA ARG A 183 -0.56 25.91 -5.91
C ARG A 183 -1.55 26.93 -6.46
N SER A 184 -2.44 26.53 -7.37
CA SER A 184 -3.44 27.40 -8.01
C SER A 184 -4.82 27.37 -7.34
N ALA A 185 -5.03 26.50 -6.34
CA ALA A 185 -6.24 26.55 -5.52
C ALA A 185 -6.22 27.83 -4.66
N PRO A 186 -7.25 28.69 -4.71
CA PRO A 186 -7.26 29.93 -3.96
C PRO A 186 -7.23 29.61 -2.46
N ARG A 187 -6.23 30.16 -1.74
CA ARG A 187 -6.30 30.25 -0.28
C ARG A 187 -7.59 31.00 0.04
N LYS A 188 -8.52 30.37 0.74
CA LYS A 188 -9.65 31.10 1.33
C LYS A 188 -9.05 32.22 2.16
N SER A 189 -9.28 33.45 1.73
CA SER A 189 -9.06 34.64 2.52
C SER A 189 -10.02 34.57 3.70
N GLU A 190 -9.50 34.22 4.88
CA GLU A 190 -10.23 34.43 6.13
C GLU A 190 -10.26 35.94 6.39
N GLY A 191 -11.46 36.48 6.42
CA GLY A 191 -11.81 37.80 6.95
C GLY A 191 -12.57 37.63 8.26
#